data_AF-A0A3S5BC51-F1
#
_entry.id   AF-A0A3S5BC51-F1
#
_cell.length_a   1.000
_cell.length_b   1.000
_cell.length_c   1.000
_cell.angle_alpha   90.00
_cell.angle_beta   90.00
_cell.angle_gamma   90.00
#
_symmetry.space_group_name_H-M   'P 1'
#
loop_
_entity.id
_entity.type
_entity.pdbx_description
1 polymer ?
#
loop_
_entity_poly.entity_id
_entity_poly.type
_entity_poly.pdbx_seq_one_letter_code
_entity_poly.pdbx_strand_id
1 'polypeptide(L)'
;MFSISLANKKKNKSDLDCKIIFLDGSEETFHPSKKSLGSELLDLNFAFIGLNDEQDYFGLEFDEGIQLWLDPTKEIRKQCHVGPPFKFKMRVKFFSSDPHNMRDEYARYLLVLHLRDIISTGKLKVDENVGSQLAALLLQSEFGDYVSRQHTPAFTSTFRFVPEEQQTEVFEQLVLNQYKELRNRNLYPAAAEKIYLEKARLLPDYGVTFHLVKVFFNFFSSIFVIKFY
;
A
#
# COMPACT_ATOMS: atom_id res chain seq x y z
N MET A 1 -2.86 0.72 -27.01
CA MET A 1 -2.50 2.03 -27.61
C MET A 1 -3.46 3.17 -27.17
N PHE A 2 -4.30 3.00 -26.14
CA PHE A 2 -5.25 4.03 -25.70
C PHE A 2 -4.87 4.79 -24.40
N SER A 3 -3.90 4.30 -23.62
CA SER A 3 -3.68 4.80 -22.25
C SER A 3 -2.78 6.04 -22.13
N ILE A 4 -2.02 6.39 -23.18
CA ILE A 4 -1.01 7.48 -23.10
C ILE A 4 -1.65 8.88 -23.27
N SER A 5 -2.88 8.97 -23.78
CA SER A 5 -3.49 10.27 -24.16
C SER A 5 -4.14 11.05 -23.01
N LEU A 6 -4.42 10.44 -21.85
CA LEU A 6 -5.11 11.12 -20.75
C LEU A 6 -4.16 11.85 -19.78
N ALA A 7 -2.87 11.46 -19.74
CA ALA A 7 -1.91 11.99 -18.77
C ALA A 7 -1.37 13.39 -19.12
N ASN A 8 -1.39 13.80 -20.39
CA ASN A 8 -0.78 15.07 -20.84
C ASN A 8 -1.82 16.13 -21.23
N LYS A 9 -2.68 16.52 -20.29
CA LYS A 9 -3.49 17.74 -20.45
C LYS A 9 -2.61 18.96 -20.12
N LYS A 10 -2.47 19.90 -21.06
CA LYS A 10 -1.82 21.20 -20.78
C LYS A 10 -2.58 21.90 -19.65
N LYS A 11 -1.89 22.19 -18.55
CA LYS A 11 -2.42 22.88 -17.36
C LYS A 11 -3.08 24.20 -17.76
N ASN A 12 -4.38 24.31 -17.53
CA ASN A 12 -5.08 25.59 -17.60
C ASN A 12 -4.97 26.32 -16.27
N LYS A 13 -5.07 27.66 -16.28
CA LYS A 13 -5.08 28.51 -15.07
C LYS A 13 -6.22 28.14 -14.08
N SER A 14 -7.21 27.40 -14.54
CA SER A 14 -8.37 26.93 -13.78
C SER A 14 -8.23 25.52 -13.22
N ASP A 15 -7.16 24.78 -13.52
CA ASP A 15 -7.04 23.39 -13.11
C ASP A 15 -6.50 23.28 -11.68
N LEU A 16 -6.82 22.17 -11.01
CA LEU A 16 -6.28 21.83 -9.70
C LEU A 16 -4.89 21.20 -9.87
N ASP A 17 -4.05 21.32 -8.85
CA ASP A 17 -2.78 20.57 -8.78
C ASP A 17 -2.96 19.43 -7.78
N CYS A 18 -3.20 18.21 -8.28
CA CYS A 18 -3.45 17.02 -7.45
C CYS A 18 -2.27 16.06 -7.57
N LYS A 19 -1.40 16.02 -6.55
CA LYS A 19 -0.30 15.06 -6.46
C LYS A 19 -0.79 13.77 -5.82
N ILE A 20 -0.60 12.64 -6.49
CA ILE A 20 -0.91 11.31 -5.97
C ILE A 20 0.41 10.57 -5.71
N ILE A 21 0.53 9.98 -4.52
CA ILE A 21 1.60 9.05 -4.14
C ILE A 21 1.04 7.63 -4.27
N PHE A 22 1.63 6.82 -5.14
CA PHE A 22 1.20 5.44 -5.41
C PHE A 22 1.75 4.44 -4.39
N LEU A 23 1.31 3.18 -4.51
CA LEU A 23 1.68 2.09 -3.58
C LEU A 23 3.15 1.66 -3.70
N ASP A 24 3.79 1.91 -4.85
CA ASP A 24 5.22 1.68 -5.06
C ASP A 24 6.10 2.87 -4.59
N GLY A 25 5.48 3.96 -4.13
CA GLY A 25 6.16 5.20 -3.72
C GLY A 25 6.41 6.19 -4.85
N SER A 26 6.07 5.85 -6.10
CA SER A 26 6.10 6.82 -7.20
C SER A 26 5.06 7.92 -6.99
N GLU A 27 5.28 9.07 -7.63
CA GLU A 27 4.40 10.22 -7.52
C GLU A 27 4.06 10.76 -8.91
N GLU A 28 2.79 11.10 -9.14
CA GLU A 28 2.35 11.78 -10.36
C GLU A 28 1.42 12.94 -10.01
N THR A 29 1.43 14.00 -10.83
CA THR A 29 0.59 15.18 -10.61
C THR A 29 -0.43 15.35 -11.73
N PHE A 30 -1.70 15.22 -11.36
CA PHE A 30 -2.84 15.37 -12.25
C PHE A 30 -3.42 16.78 -12.19
N HIS A 31 -4.00 17.21 -13.30
CA HIS A 31 -4.56 18.55 -13.46
C HIS A 31 -6.07 18.51 -13.80
N PRO A 32 -6.93 17.95 -12.92
CA PRO A 32 -8.37 17.94 -13.14
C PRO A 32 -8.95 19.36 -13.05
N SER A 33 -10.11 19.59 -13.64
CA SER A 33 -10.79 20.89 -13.56
C SER A 33 -11.18 21.23 -12.12
N LYS A 34 -11.37 22.52 -11.79
CA LYS A 34 -11.84 22.97 -10.46
C LYS A 34 -13.17 22.37 -9.99
N LYS A 35 -14.02 21.93 -10.92
CA LYS A 35 -15.34 21.35 -10.62
C LYS A 35 -15.32 19.83 -10.64
N SER A 36 -14.16 19.21 -10.82
CA SER A 36 -14.08 17.76 -10.98
C SER A 36 -14.48 17.06 -9.70
N LEU A 37 -15.27 16.00 -9.85
CA LEU A 37 -15.65 15.12 -8.77
C LEU A 37 -14.46 14.24 -8.35
N GLY A 38 -14.53 13.67 -7.15
CA GLY A 38 -13.53 12.71 -6.68
C GLY A 38 -13.41 11.49 -7.59
N SER A 39 -14.51 11.07 -8.22
CA SER A 39 -14.55 9.99 -9.21
C SER A 39 -13.63 10.27 -10.40
N GLU A 40 -13.63 11.50 -10.93
CA GLU A 40 -12.76 11.84 -12.05
C GLU A 40 -11.26 11.72 -11.71
N LEU A 41 -10.87 12.02 -10.46
CA LEU A 41 -9.48 11.83 -10.01
C LEU A 41 -9.15 10.35 -9.79
N LEU A 42 -10.11 9.55 -9.29
CA LEU A 42 -9.95 8.10 -9.16
C LEU A 42 -9.80 7.43 -10.52
N ASP A 43 -10.60 7.83 -11.52
CA ASP A 43 -10.50 7.32 -12.88
C ASP A 43 -9.14 7.63 -13.50
N LEU A 44 -8.64 8.86 -13.32
CA LEU A 44 -7.29 9.25 -13.76
C LEU A 44 -6.20 8.43 -13.06
N ASN A 45 -6.34 8.20 -11.75
CA ASN A 45 -5.42 7.38 -10.95
C ASN A 45 -5.35 5.95 -11.49
N PHE A 46 -6.50 5.28 -11.65
CA PHE A 46 -6.55 3.89 -12.11
C PHE A 46 -6.12 3.73 -13.57
N ALA A 47 -6.51 4.67 -14.43
CA ALA A 47 -6.07 4.67 -15.83
C ALA A 47 -4.55 4.85 -15.97
N PHE A 48 -3.93 5.68 -15.11
CA PHE A 48 -2.49 5.91 -15.14
C PHE A 48 -1.69 4.65 -14.80
N ILE A 49 -2.10 3.92 -13.76
CA ILE A 49 -1.43 2.68 -13.36
C ILE A 49 -1.90 1.45 -14.16
N GLY A 50 -2.94 1.59 -14.97
CA GLY A 50 -3.50 0.50 -15.78
C GLY A 50 -4.32 -0.53 -15.00
N LEU A 51 -4.87 -0.16 -13.83
CA LEU A 51 -5.75 -1.02 -13.04
C LEU A 51 -7.17 -0.97 -13.63
N ASN A 52 -7.63 -2.06 -14.24
CA ASN A 52 -8.93 -2.09 -14.94
C ASN A 52 -10.00 -2.85 -14.15
N ASP A 53 -9.61 -3.85 -13.38
CA ASP A 53 -10.49 -4.71 -12.59
C ASP A 53 -10.19 -4.52 -11.09
N GLU A 54 -11.14 -4.88 -10.22
CA GLU A 54 -10.94 -4.89 -8.77
C GLU A 54 -10.54 -3.51 -8.18
N GLN A 55 -10.93 -2.42 -8.87
CA GLN A 55 -10.66 -1.03 -8.45
C GLN A 55 -11.34 -0.66 -7.13
N ASP A 56 -12.44 -1.34 -6.80
CA ASP A 56 -13.24 -1.12 -5.59
C ASP A 56 -12.47 -1.39 -4.29
N TYR A 57 -11.41 -2.21 -4.34
CA TYR A 57 -10.50 -2.42 -3.20
C TYR A 57 -9.58 -1.24 -2.91
N PHE A 58 -9.43 -0.29 -3.84
CA PHE A 58 -8.47 0.80 -3.74
C PHE A 58 -9.17 2.16 -3.66
N GLY A 59 -8.47 3.14 -3.10
CA GLY A 59 -8.94 4.51 -3.05
C GLY A 59 -7.83 5.51 -2.82
N LEU A 60 -8.21 6.79 -2.77
CA LEU A 60 -7.33 7.89 -2.45
C LEU A 60 -7.64 8.41 -1.06
N GLU A 61 -6.62 8.46 -0.20
CA GLU A 61 -6.66 9.14 1.08
C GLU A 61 -5.96 10.51 0.99
N PHE A 62 -6.43 11.46 1.78
CA PHE A 62 -5.79 12.77 1.96
C PHE A 62 -5.79 13.15 3.45
N ASP A 63 -4.94 14.10 3.83
CA ASP A 63 -4.73 14.50 5.22
C ASP A 63 -5.25 15.93 5.48
N GLU A 64 -6.25 16.06 6.35
CA GLU A 64 -6.78 17.33 6.87
C GLU A 64 -6.56 17.43 8.39
N GLY A 65 -5.44 16.90 8.88
CA GLY A 65 -5.19 16.67 10.31
C GLY A 65 -5.71 15.32 10.81
N ILE A 66 -6.52 14.65 10.00
CA ILE A 66 -6.88 13.24 10.07
C ILE A 66 -6.88 12.66 8.65
N GLN A 67 -6.60 11.37 8.52
CA GLN A 67 -6.68 10.67 7.24
C GLN A 67 -8.15 10.49 6.83
N LEU A 68 -8.50 10.97 5.64
CA LEU A 68 -9.84 10.92 5.08
C LEU A 68 -9.81 10.30 3.68
N TRP A 69 -10.82 9.49 3.38
CA TRP A 69 -11.03 8.97 2.02
C TRP A 69 -11.68 10.02 1.13
N LEU A 70 -11.21 10.12 -0.12
CA LEU A 70 -11.85 10.93 -1.15
C LEU A 70 -13.24 10.35 -1.48
N ASP A 71 -14.27 11.18 -1.33
CA ASP A 71 -15.63 10.83 -1.72
C ASP A 71 -15.78 11.00 -3.24
N PRO A 72 -16.11 9.93 -3.99
CA PRO A 72 -16.22 9.99 -5.45
C PRO A 72 -17.38 10.88 -5.93
N THR A 73 -18.36 11.17 -5.07
CA THR A 73 -19.59 11.90 -5.42
C THR A 73 -19.50 13.41 -5.22
N LYS A 74 -18.44 13.89 -4.56
CA LYS A 74 -18.24 15.31 -4.20
C LYS A 74 -17.08 15.92 -4.98
N GLU A 75 -17.13 17.23 -5.20
CA GLU A 75 -16.03 17.97 -5.82
C GLU A 75 -14.77 17.87 -4.95
N ILE A 76 -13.61 17.66 -5.58
CA ILE A 76 -12.32 17.52 -4.87
C ILE A 76 -12.05 18.73 -3.96
N ARG A 77 -12.27 19.94 -4.50
CA ARG A 77 -12.01 21.20 -3.79
C ARG A 77 -12.95 21.47 -2.61
N LYS A 78 -14.10 20.76 -2.54
CA LYS A 78 -15.04 20.88 -1.41
C LYS A 78 -14.69 19.95 -0.24
N GLN A 79 -13.68 19.09 -0.42
CA GLN A 79 -13.28 18.07 0.55
C GLN A 79 -11.86 18.29 1.06
N CYS A 80 -10.94 18.66 0.16
CA CYS A 80 -9.54 18.93 0.49
C CYS A 80 -9.31 20.44 0.52
N HIS A 81 -8.84 20.96 1.66
CA HIS A 81 -8.52 22.36 1.88
C HIS A 81 -7.00 22.58 1.99
N VAL A 82 -6.23 21.54 2.32
CA VAL A 82 -4.76 21.60 2.38
C VAL A 82 -4.16 21.49 0.98
N GLY A 83 -3.71 22.63 0.44
CA GLY A 83 -3.08 22.75 -0.87
C GLY A 83 -3.12 24.17 -1.44
N PRO A 84 -2.63 24.41 -2.67
CA PRO A 84 -2.00 23.45 -3.59
C PRO A 84 -0.50 23.16 -3.29
N PRO A 85 0.06 22.02 -3.78
CA PRO A 85 -0.68 20.93 -4.41
C PRO A 85 -1.53 20.17 -3.38
N PHE A 86 -2.73 19.75 -3.77
CA PHE A 86 -3.56 18.82 -2.99
C PHE A 86 -2.90 17.44 -3.06
N LYS A 87 -2.55 16.87 -1.90
CA LYS A 87 -1.79 15.63 -1.80
C LYS A 87 -2.72 14.47 -1.47
N PHE A 88 -2.63 13.42 -2.26
CA PHE A 88 -3.36 12.17 -2.08
C PHE A 88 -2.40 10.99 -2.01
N LYS A 89 -2.80 9.94 -1.31
CA LYS A 89 -2.11 8.65 -1.27
C LYS A 89 -3.05 7.58 -1.77
N MET A 90 -2.62 6.80 -2.75
CA MET A 90 -3.33 5.59 -3.12
C MET A 90 -3.14 4.55 -2.02
N ARG A 91 -4.24 3.96 -1.56
CA ARG A 91 -4.28 2.99 -0.46
C ARG A 91 -5.32 1.90 -0.74
N VAL A 92 -5.18 0.76 -0.07
CA VAL A 92 -6.19 -0.30 -0.03
C VAL A 92 -7.27 0.15 0.96
N LYS A 93 -8.50 0.24 0.47
CA LYS A 93 -9.68 0.67 1.23
C LYS A 93 -10.43 -0.49 1.84
N PHE A 94 -10.54 -1.59 1.11
CA PHE A 94 -11.19 -2.82 1.57
C PHE A 94 -10.23 -3.97 1.41
N PHE A 95 -10.10 -4.81 2.43
CA PHE A 95 -9.28 -6.02 2.37
C PHE A 95 -10.17 -7.21 2.04
N SER A 96 -9.83 -7.95 0.99
CA SER A 96 -10.49 -9.22 0.69
C SER A 96 -10.16 -10.24 1.79
N SER A 97 -11.13 -11.08 2.16
CA SER A 97 -10.88 -12.24 3.04
C SER A 97 -10.04 -13.32 2.34
N ASP A 98 -9.98 -13.27 1.01
CA ASP A 98 -9.30 -14.25 0.17
C ASP A 98 -8.39 -13.58 -0.88
N PRO A 99 -7.42 -12.77 -0.43
CA PRO A 99 -6.65 -11.87 -1.30
C PRO A 99 -5.80 -12.60 -2.35
N HIS A 100 -5.36 -13.83 -2.06
CA HIS A 100 -4.57 -14.64 -3.00
C HIS A 100 -5.38 -15.14 -4.21
N ASN A 101 -6.72 -15.10 -4.12
CA ASN A 101 -7.65 -15.52 -5.16
C ASN A 101 -8.28 -14.35 -5.94
N MET A 102 -7.85 -13.11 -5.67
CA MET A 102 -8.14 -11.98 -6.56
C MET A 102 -7.74 -12.35 -7.99
N ARG A 103 -8.52 -11.93 -8.98
CA ARG A 103 -8.37 -12.41 -10.36
C ARG A 103 -7.25 -11.67 -11.07
N ASP A 104 -7.22 -10.37 -10.92
CA ASP A 104 -6.20 -9.51 -11.49
C ASP A 104 -4.88 -9.67 -10.73
N GLU A 105 -3.83 -10.05 -11.45
CA GLU A 105 -2.48 -10.16 -10.91
C GLU A 105 -1.93 -8.82 -10.47
N TYR A 106 -2.25 -7.75 -11.19
CA TYR A 106 -1.77 -6.44 -10.84
C TYR A 106 -2.42 -5.94 -9.54
N ALA A 107 -3.72 -6.19 -9.35
CA ALA A 107 -4.40 -5.89 -8.09
C ALA A 107 -3.80 -6.66 -6.90
N ARG A 108 -3.45 -7.95 -7.07
CA ARG A 108 -2.73 -8.73 -6.04
C ARG A 108 -1.38 -8.11 -5.69
N TYR A 109 -0.60 -7.74 -6.70
CA TYR A 109 0.68 -7.09 -6.50
C TYR A 109 0.55 -5.76 -5.75
N LEU A 110 -0.42 -4.91 -6.12
CA LEU A 110 -0.71 -3.67 -5.41
C LEU A 110 -1.06 -3.91 -3.93
N LEU A 111 -1.81 -4.97 -3.62
CA LEU A 111 -2.10 -5.35 -2.24
C LEU A 111 -0.85 -5.78 -1.47
N VAL A 112 0.07 -6.52 -2.11
CA VAL A 112 1.38 -6.86 -1.52
C VAL A 112 2.20 -5.59 -1.21
N LEU A 113 2.23 -4.61 -2.12
CA LEU A 113 2.91 -3.33 -1.87
C LEU A 113 2.30 -2.57 -0.70
N HIS A 114 0.97 -2.55 -0.59
CA HIS A 114 0.29 -1.94 0.54
C HIS A 114 0.64 -2.64 1.85
N LEU A 115 0.60 -3.98 1.88
CA LEU A 115 0.96 -4.78 3.05
C LEU A 115 2.41 -4.54 3.47
N ARG A 116 3.34 -4.47 2.51
CA ARG A 116 4.74 -4.08 2.75
C ARG A 116 4.86 -2.73 3.44
N ASP A 117 4.13 -1.70 2.98
CA ASP A 117 4.11 -0.37 3.60
C ASP A 117 3.58 -0.40 5.04
N ILE A 118 2.44 -1.07 5.27
CA ILE A 118 1.83 -1.08 6.61
C ILE A 118 2.58 -1.97 7.61
N ILE A 119 3.29 -3.00 7.15
CA ILE A 119 4.16 -3.82 8.01
C ILE A 119 5.43 -3.05 8.36
N SER A 120 6.11 -2.45 7.37
CA SER A 120 7.36 -1.71 7.61
C SER A 120 7.15 -0.48 8.50
N THR A 121 5.99 0.16 8.40
CA THR A 121 5.59 1.29 9.26
C THR A 121 4.99 0.87 10.60
N GLY A 122 4.81 -0.44 10.85
CA GLY A 122 4.31 -0.97 12.12
C GLY A 122 2.80 -0.82 12.33
N LYS A 123 2.06 -0.39 11.30
CA LYS A 123 0.59 -0.36 11.31
C LYS A 123 -0.02 -1.76 11.36
N LEU A 124 0.60 -2.72 10.68
CA LEU A 124 0.27 -4.14 10.78
C LEU A 124 1.40 -4.86 11.51
N LYS A 125 1.11 -5.34 12.72
CA LYS A 125 2.10 -6.03 13.55
C LYS A 125 2.33 -7.45 13.02
N VAL A 126 3.59 -7.84 12.98
CA VAL A 126 4.03 -9.19 12.64
C VAL A 126 4.99 -9.69 13.71
N ASP A 127 5.00 -10.99 13.96
CA ASP A 127 6.09 -11.61 14.70
C ASP A 127 7.33 -11.80 13.81
N GLU A 128 8.47 -12.06 14.44
CA GLU A 128 9.77 -12.18 13.75
C GLU A 128 9.79 -13.30 12.70
N ASN A 129 9.13 -14.42 12.98
CA ASN A 129 9.14 -15.59 12.11
C ASN A 129 8.27 -15.36 10.87
N VAL A 130 7.06 -14.84 11.04
CA VAL A 130 6.17 -14.48 9.93
C VAL A 130 6.75 -13.31 9.15
N GLY A 131 7.26 -12.28 9.83
CA GLY A 131 7.91 -11.13 9.21
C GLY A 131 9.07 -11.53 8.31
N SER A 132 9.94 -12.43 8.77
CA SER A 132 11.09 -12.88 7.97
C SER A 132 10.69 -13.71 6.75
N GLN A 133 9.63 -14.53 6.86
CA GLN A 133 9.06 -15.26 5.74
C GLN A 133 8.42 -14.33 4.71
N LEU A 134 7.67 -13.32 5.15
CA LEU A 134 7.08 -12.31 4.27
C LEU A 134 8.16 -11.50 3.54
N ALA A 135 9.20 -11.07 4.25
CA ALA A 135 10.35 -10.39 3.67
C ALA A 135 11.09 -11.23 2.63
N ALA A 136 11.31 -12.52 2.90
CA ALA A 136 11.91 -13.44 1.95
C ALA A 136 11.06 -13.63 0.68
N LEU A 137 9.73 -13.65 0.80
CA LEU A 137 8.82 -13.72 -0.35
C LEU A 137 8.86 -12.44 -1.18
N LEU A 138 9.01 -11.26 -0.56
CA LEU A 138 9.23 -10.00 -1.29
C LEU A 138 10.53 -10.06 -2.10
N LEU A 139 11.62 -10.50 -1.48
CA LEU A 139 12.91 -10.65 -2.16
C LEU A 139 12.84 -11.64 -3.31
N GLN A 140 12.16 -12.79 -3.12
CA GLN A 140 11.94 -13.77 -4.18
C GLN A 140 11.11 -13.20 -5.34
N SER A 141 10.10 -12.39 -5.04
CA SER A 141 9.26 -11.77 -6.06
C SER A 141 10.03 -10.72 -6.89
N GLU A 142 10.84 -9.88 -6.22
CA GLU A 142 11.56 -8.78 -6.88
C GLU A 142 12.88 -9.21 -7.55
N PHE A 143 13.62 -10.15 -6.95
CA PHE A 143 14.99 -10.51 -7.37
C PHE A 143 15.12 -11.97 -7.85
N GLY A 144 14.07 -12.77 -7.78
CA GLY A 144 14.08 -14.18 -8.20
C GLY A 144 14.79 -15.09 -7.20
N ASP A 145 15.41 -16.16 -7.69
CA ASP A 145 16.05 -17.16 -6.82
C ASP A 145 17.31 -16.62 -6.12
N TYR A 146 17.55 -17.10 -4.90
CA TYR A 146 18.74 -16.73 -4.13
C TYR A 146 20.07 -17.07 -4.84
N VAL A 147 20.97 -16.08 -4.98
CA VAL A 147 22.33 -16.24 -5.51
C VAL A 147 23.36 -15.79 -4.47
N SER A 148 24.16 -16.74 -3.94
CA SER A 148 25.09 -16.48 -2.82
C SER A 148 26.11 -15.37 -3.06
N ARG A 149 26.50 -15.12 -4.32
CA ARG A 149 27.46 -14.07 -4.68
C ARG A 149 26.86 -12.67 -4.72
N GLN A 150 25.53 -12.56 -4.83
CA GLN A 150 24.80 -11.30 -4.98
C GLN A 150 24.02 -10.96 -3.71
N HIS A 151 23.30 -11.94 -3.15
CA HIS A 151 22.43 -11.76 -2.00
C HIS A 151 23.21 -12.03 -0.69
N THR A 152 23.90 -11.00 -0.22
CA THR A 152 24.68 -11.00 1.03
C THR A 152 23.87 -10.40 2.19
N PRO A 153 24.33 -10.50 3.45
CA PRO A 153 23.71 -9.77 4.56
C PRO A 153 23.60 -8.26 4.31
N ALA A 154 24.64 -7.66 3.71
CA ALA A 154 24.62 -6.24 3.33
C ALA A 154 23.53 -5.91 2.31
N PHE A 155 23.20 -6.85 1.40
CA PHE A 155 22.06 -6.71 0.50
C PHE A 155 20.74 -6.71 1.27
N THR A 156 20.53 -7.63 2.21
CA THR A 156 19.28 -7.61 3.01
C THR A 156 19.15 -6.35 3.87
N SER A 157 20.26 -5.78 4.34
CA SER A 157 20.28 -4.53 5.12
C SER A 157 19.92 -3.28 4.32
N THR A 158 19.85 -3.32 2.98
CA THR A 158 19.40 -2.18 2.17
C THR A 158 17.88 -1.99 2.19
N PHE A 159 17.14 -2.95 2.74
CA PHE A 159 15.68 -2.92 2.81
C PHE A 159 15.20 -2.68 4.23
N ARG A 160 13.96 -2.20 4.35
CA ARG A 160 13.26 -2.07 5.63
C ARG A 160 11.95 -2.84 5.54
N PHE A 161 11.93 -4.02 6.15
CA PHE A 161 10.80 -4.94 6.07
C PHE A 161 9.84 -4.77 7.24
N VAL A 162 10.38 -4.40 8.41
CA VAL A 162 9.68 -4.21 9.68
C VAL A 162 10.11 -2.86 10.29
N PRO A 163 9.45 -2.37 11.35
CA PRO A 163 9.86 -1.14 12.02
C PRO A 163 11.30 -1.19 12.51
N GLU A 164 11.96 -0.04 12.62
CA GLU A 164 13.39 0.06 12.99
C GLU A 164 13.70 -0.66 14.31
N GLU A 165 12.78 -0.64 15.29
CA GLU A 165 12.90 -1.36 16.57
C GLU A 165 13.01 -2.89 16.40
N GLN A 166 12.43 -3.45 15.34
CA GLN A 166 12.41 -4.89 15.04
C GLN A 166 13.44 -5.28 13.97
N GLN A 167 13.95 -4.32 13.19
CA GLN A 167 14.91 -4.53 12.11
C GLN A 167 16.32 -4.75 12.70
N THR A 168 16.54 -5.92 13.30
CA THR A 168 17.81 -6.32 13.92
C THR A 168 18.66 -7.16 12.95
N GLU A 169 19.96 -7.27 13.21
CA GLU A 169 20.86 -8.17 12.46
C GLU A 169 20.37 -9.64 12.50
N VAL A 170 19.79 -10.06 13.64
CA VAL A 170 19.19 -11.39 13.80
C VAL A 170 18.02 -11.57 12.85
N PHE A 171 17.12 -10.58 12.78
CA PHE A 171 15.99 -10.59 11.85
C PHE A 171 16.47 -10.64 10.39
N GLU A 172 17.43 -9.80 10.00
CA GLU A 172 17.97 -9.79 8.63
C GLU A 172 18.62 -11.13 8.26
N GLN A 173 19.32 -11.76 9.21
CA GLN A 173 19.89 -13.08 9.02
C GLN A 173 18.81 -14.16 8.85
N LEU A 174 17.68 -14.05 9.57
CA LEU A 174 16.51 -14.91 9.38
C LEU A 174 15.89 -14.71 7.99
N VAL A 175 15.73 -13.46 7.53
CA VAL A 175 15.25 -13.15 6.17
C VAL A 175 16.14 -13.83 5.12
N LEU A 176 17.45 -13.69 5.26
CA LEU A 176 18.41 -14.29 4.33
C LEU A 176 18.34 -15.81 4.31
N ASN A 177 18.13 -16.44 5.47
CA ASN A 177 17.98 -17.88 5.58
C ASN A 177 16.67 -18.35 4.94
N GLN A 178 15.55 -17.68 5.23
CA GLN A 178 14.27 -17.97 4.59
C GLN A 178 14.35 -17.81 3.06
N TYR A 179 15.04 -16.77 2.57
CA TYR A 179 15.23 -16.54 1.14
C TYR A 179 16.03 -17.67 0.47
N LYS A 180 17.04 -18.23 1.15
CA LYS A 180 17.77 -19.41 0.66
C LYS A 180 16.86 -20.65 0.55
N GLU A 181 15.97 -20.86 1.52
CA GLU A 181 15.02 -21.99 1.52
C GLU A 181 13.98 -21.89 0.40
N LEU A 182 13.74 -20.70 -0.16
CA LEU A 182 12.86 -20.51 -1.31
C LEU A 182 13.49 -20.95 -2.64
N ARG A 183 14.82 -21.09 -2.69
CA ARG A 183 15.57 -21.44 -3.91
C ARG A 183 15.12 -22.78 -4.48
N ASN A 184 15.11 -22.90 -5.82
CA ASN A 184 14.72 -24.11 -6.56
C ASN A 184 13.26 -24.55 -6.35
N ARG A 185 12.42 -23.72 -5.71
CA ARG A 185 10.97 -23.97 -5.63
C ARG A 185 10.21 -23.52 -6.88
N ASN A 186 10.91 -22.93 -7.85
CA ASN A 186 10.34 -22.35 -9.08
C ASN A 186 9.22 -21.34 -8.76
N LEU A 187 9.47 -20.48 -7.76
CA LEU A 187 8.53 -19.44 -7.35
C LEU A 187 8.70 -18.20 -8.22
N TYR A 188 7.86 -18.10 -9.25
CA TYR A 188 7.68 -16.87 -10.02
C TYR A 188 7.00 -15.77 -9.17
N PRO A 189 7.14 -14.48 -9.53
CA PRO A 189 6.60 -13.36 -8.75
C PRO A 189 5.14 -13.54 -8.33
N ALA A 190 4.25 -13.84 -9.28
CA ALA A 190 2.83 -14.08 -9.01
C ALA A 190 2.56 -15.23 -8.02
N ALA A 191 3.41 -16.26 -7.98
CA ALA A 191 3.29 -17.36 -7.03
C ALA A 191 3.80 -16.96 -5.64
N ALA A 192 4.91 -16.21 -5.57
CA ALA A 192 5.42 -15.66 -4.32
C ALA A 192 4.42 -14.69 -3.68
N GLU A 193 3.78 -13.85 -4.48
CA GLU A 193 2.70 -12.93 -4.05
C GLU A 193 1.51 -13.68 -3.46
N LYS A 194 1.07 -14.77 -4.09
CA LYS A 194 -0.03 -15.59 -3.54
C LYS A 194 0.31 -16.16 -2.17
N ILE A 195 1.51 -16.72 -2.01
CA ILE A 195 1.99 -17.24 -0.71
C ILE A 195 2.11 -16.12 0.32
N TYR A 196 2.57 -14.94 -0.11
CA TYR A 196 2.64 -13.75 0.74
C TYR A 196 1.26 -13.38 1.27
N LEU A 197 0.26 -13.29 0.38
CA LEU A 197 -1.12 -12.94 0.73
C LEU A 197 -1.79 -14.02 1.59
N GLU A 198 -1.54 -15.29 1.33
CA GLU A 198 -2.01 -16.42 2.15
C GLU A 198 -1.48 -16.36 3.59
N LYS A 199 -0.24 -15.91 3.78
CA LYS A 199 0.35 -15.71 5.11
C LYS A 199 -0.17 -14.44 5.76
N ALA A 200 -0.17 -13.32 5.02
CA ALA A 200 -0.56 -12.03 5.55
C ALA A 200 -2.01 -12.00 6.04
N ARG A 201 -2.94 -12.71 5.35
CA ARG A 201 -4.35 -12.78 5.78
C ARG A 201 -4.57 -13.46 7.13
N LEU A 202 -3.61 -14.26 7.59
CA LEU A 202 -3.69 -14.97 8.87
C LEU A 202 -3.22 -14.09 10.04
N LEU A 203 -2.71 -12.90 9.78
CA LEU A 203 -2.29 -11.97 10.82
C LEU A 203 -3.52 -11.47 11.60
N PRO A 204 -3.45 -11.38 12.95
CA PRO A 204 -4.61 -11.03 13.79
C PRO A 204 -5.28 -9.69 13.48
N ASP A 205 -4.50 -8.76 12.94
CA ASP A 205 -4.92 -7.40 12.59
C ASP A 205 -4.98 -7.17 11.07
N TYR A 206 -4.99 -8.23 10.27
CA TYR A 206 -5.21 -8.13 8.83
C TYR A 206 -6.60 -7.55 8.54
N GLY A 207 -6.67 -6.55 7.67
CA GLY A 207 -7.92 -5.88 7.30
C GLY A 207 -8.52 -4.97 8.36
N VAL A 208 -7.82 -4.79 9.48
CA VAL A 208 -8.33 -4.03 10.62
C VAL A 208 -7.91 -2.58 10.52
N THR A 209 -8.88 -1.67 10.48
CA THR A 209 -8.63 -0.24 10.61
C THR A 209 -8.82 0.20 12.06
N PHE A 210 -7.80 0.82 12.63
CA PHE A 210 -7.86 1.41 13.96
C PHE A 210 -8.28 2.87 13.86
N HIS A 211 -9.46 3.20 14.39
CA HIS A 211 -9.90 4.59 14.52
C HIS A 211 -9.76 5.04 15.99
N LEU A 212 -9.04 6.13 16.21
CA LEU A 212 -8.93 6.76 17.53
C LEU A 212 -10.26 7.45 17.86
N VAL A 213 -10.96 6.95 18.88
CA VAL A 213 -12.19 7.57 19.36
C VAL A 213 -11.92 8.23 20.71
N LYS A 214 -12.11 9.55 20.78
CA LYS A 214 -12.20 10.27 22.05
C LYS A 214 -13.61 10.11 22.60
N VAL A 215 -13.77 9.27 23.62
CA VAL A 215 -15.02 9.18 24.37
C VAL A 215 -14.92 10.19 25.52
N PHE A 216 -15.74 11.24 25.49
CA PHE A 216 -15.89 12.15 26.63
C PHE A 216 -16.79 11.50 27.69
N PHE A 217 -16.20 10.73 28.61
CA PHE A 217 -16.84 10.47 29.89
C PHE A 217 -16.40 11.54 30.88
N ASN A 218 -17.37 12.19 31.52
CA ASN A 218 -17.12 13.11 32.62
C ASN A 218 -16.15 12.45 33.62
N PHE A 219 -14.95 13.02 33.74
CA PHE A 219 -13.84 12.75 34.65
C PHE A 219 -12.58 11.99 34.19
N PHE A 220 -12.50 11.32 33.03
CA PHE A 220 -11.20 10.82 32.53
C PHE A 220 -11.12 10.82 31.00
N SER A 221 -10.11 11.49 30.42
CA SER A 221 -9.76 11.34 29.00
C SER A 221 -9.09 9.99 28.80
N SER A 222 -9.85 8.96 28.40
CA SER A 222 -9.30 7.68 27.97
C SER A 222 -9.32 7.61 26.44
N ILE A 223 -8.17 7.29 25.83
CA ILE A 223 -8.05 7.02 24.40
C ILE A 223 -8.51 5.58 24.17
N PHE A 224 -9.56 5.39 23.36
CA PHE A 224 -10.01 4.06 22.94
C PHE A 224 -9.63 3.82 21.49
N VAL A 225 -9.16 2.60 21.22
CA VAL A 225 -8.89 2.09 19.87
C VAL A 225 -10.07 1.19 19.50
N ILE A 226 -10.87 1.58 18.50
CA ILE A 226 -11.99 0.76 18.03
C ILE A 226 -11.53 -0.08 16.83
N LYS A 227 -11.84 -1.38 16.88
CA LYS A 227 -11.58 -2.37 15.83
C LYS A 227 -12.79 -2.40 14.88
N PHE A 228 -12.62 -1.99 13.62
CA PHE A 228 -13.61 -2.21 12.56
C PHE A 228 -13.18 -3.41 11.71
N TYR A 229 -14.15 -4.25 11.36
CA TYR A 229 -14.01 -5.42 10.48
C TYR A 229 -14.59 -5.11 9.11
#